data_AF-A0A1H8SRN7-F1
#
_entry.id   AF-A0A1H8SRN7-F1
#
_cell.length_a   1.000
_cell.length_b   1.000
_cell.length_c   1.000
_cell.angle_alpha   90.00
_cell.angle_beta   90.00
_cell.angle_gamma   90.00
#
_symmetry.space_group_name_H-M   'P 1'
#
loop_
_entity.id
_entity.type
_entity.pdbx_description
1 polymer ?
#
loop_
_entity_poly.entity_id
_entity_poly.type
_entity_poly.pdbx_seq_one_letter_code
_entity_poly.pdbx_strand_id
1 'polypeptide(L)'
;MNGNSPVTYHTLYDTLPRFESMIENKIENNDISNSKIDVVLIKSLLIAKHLKKVLNNNDPLLFRNKTLTNLENNIKIVERSLKNLNNSNDFTNINSRIDDIITDTSSLLNTKDSEDINNIRDTVVSFRRSLGRHKTVLTEEASNLKKESTELANLREQHMEKFNSIAREIEEKKQEIVHFKKELSEEFLDQKSELFDNLEMEINESKAKYNGVFDDLAKTLKNDFKNMIDIYDNKLESIINETIIRKDKYDKDLSAHKRSVEEIVGIISTTSISGHFKENADFNRKSKNIWQIVTISAFLLTVIFGIFAFMYDTSNTWVGLVSRGIVTTALGSLTAYAARQASKSEAEERNNRRMEIELKTLDPYIASFKNEDRIKLKEQLFPTIFGNNTASELNLNEALDVKIDNINDLLKLLSEIVGKIKS
;
A
#
# COMPACT_ATOMS: atom_id res chain seq x y z
N MET A 1 47.01 115.81 -87.38
CA MET A 1 46.29 117.10 -87.43
C MET A 1 44.81 116.77 -87.55
N ASN A 2 43.85 117.13 -86.72
CA ASN A 2 43.62 117.91 -85.48
C ASN A 2 42.23 117.37 -85.03
N GLY A 3 41.89 116.97 -83.80
CA GLY A 3 41.87 117.72 -82.53
C GLY A 3 40.40 117.82 -82.03
N ASN A 4 40.16 117.45 -80.76
CA ASN A 4 39.00 117.77 -79.87
C ASN A 4 37.63 117.08 -80.18
N SER A 5 36.87 116.48 -79.24
CA SER A 5 36.73 116.63 -77.78
C SER A 5 36.02 115.39 -77.15
N PRO A 6 36.33 114.93 -75.92
CA PRO A 6 35.60 113.85 -75.26
C PRO A 6 34.43 114.42 -74.44
N VAL A 7 33.20 114.29 -74.95
CA VAL A 7 31.97 114.53 -74.17
C VAL A 7 31.27 113.19 -74.01
N THR A 8 31.49 112.56 -72.87
CA THR A 8 31.18 111.17 -72.56
C THR A 8 29.70 111.00 -72.18
N TYR A 9 28.93 110.22 -72.94
CA TYR A 9 27.58 109.79 -72.56
C TYR A 9 27.66 108.73 -71.45
N HIS A 10 27.04 108.94 -70.28
CA HIS A 10 27.10 107.99 -69.16
C HIS A 10 26.11 106.83 -69.36
N THR A 11 26.53 105.60 -69.04
CA THR A 11 25.77 104.34 -69.23
C THR A 11 24.44 104.27 -68.46
N LEU A 12 24.26 105.13 -67.46
CA LEU A 12 23.01 105.29 -66.71
C LEU A 12 21.82 105.68 -67.62
N TYR A 13 22.05 106.52 -68.63
CA TYR A 13 20.99 107.00 -69.53
C TYR A 13 20.37 105.87 -70.38
N ASP A 14 21.13 104.79 -70.62
CA ASP A 14 20.62 103.59 -71.29
C ASP A 14 20.05 102.55 -70.30
N THR A 15 20.64 102.48 -69.10
CA THR A 15 20.25 101.51 -68.07
C THR A 15 18.89 101.84 -67.47
N LEU A 16 18.60 103.12 -67.22
CA LEU A 16 17.40 103.55 -66.51
C LEU A 16 16.09 103.31 -67.30
N PRO A 17 15.98 103.63 -68.61
CA PRO A 17 14.78 103.30 -69.39
C PRO A 17 14.52 101.80 -69.50
N ARG A 18 15.58 100.97 -69.58
CA ARG A 18 15.46 99.50 -69.59
C ARG A 18 14.93 98.99 -68.25
N PHE A 19 15.44 99.54 -67.15
CA PHE A 19 14.99 99.21 -65.80
C PHE A 19 13.51 99.58 -65.59
N GLU A 20 13.10 100.76 -66.04
CA GLU A 20 11.70 101.22 -65.98
C GLU A 20 10.77 100.27 -66.75
N SER A 21 11.09 99.96 -68.02
CA SER A 21 10.27 99.05 -68.85
C SER A 21 10.20 97.64 -68.27
N MET A 22 11.28 97.14 -67.66
CA MET A 22 11.27 95.85 -66.97
C MET A 22 10.28 95.84 -65.79
N ILE A 23 10.23 96.91 -65.00
CA ILE A 23 9.31 97.02 -63.86
C ILE A 23 7.87 97.15 -64.34
N GLU A 24 7.60 97.96 -65.38
CA GLU A 24 6.26 98.09 -65.96
C GLU A 24 5.73 96.75 -66.47
N ASN A 25 6.55 96.00 -67.23
CA ASN A 25 6.20 94.66 -67.69
C ASN A 25 5.95 93.68 -66.53
N LYS A 26 6.70 93.77 -65.43
CA LYS A 26 6.48 92.93 -64.25
C LYS A 26 5.19 93.29 -63.51
N ILE A 27 4.79 94.56 -63.51
CA ILE A 27 3.54 95.01 -62.90
C ILE A 27 2.33 94.59 -63.75
N GLU A 28 2.44 94.61 -65.09
CA GLU A 28 1.37 94.20 -65.99
C GLU A 28 1.15 92.69 -66.04
N ASN A 29 2.22 91.89 -65.93
CA ASN A 29 2.15 90.42 -66.02
C ASN A 29 1.98 89.70 -64.67
N ASN A 30 2.07 90.40 -63.53
CA ASN A 30 1.83 89.77 -62.23
C ASN A 30 0.33 89.76 -61.93
N ASP A 31 -0.29 88.58 -62.10
CA ASP A 31 -1.54 88.24 -61.41
C ASP A 31 -1.23 88.18 -59.89
N ILE A 32 -1.87 89.11 -59.18
CA ILE A 32 -1.54 89.56 -57.83
C ILE A 32 -1.79 88.44 -56.81
N SER A 33 -0.76 87.97 -56.11
CA SER A 33 -0.94 87.09 -54.93
C SER A 33 -0.02 87.42 -53.74
N ASN A 34 0.88 88.41 -53.85
CA ASN A 34 1.74 88.79 -52.73
C ASN A 34 1.82 90.32 -52.55
N SER A 35 1.06 90.83 -51.59
CA SER A 35 0.91 92.27 -51.30
C SER A 35 2.22 93.01 -51.02
N LYS A 36 3.26 92.30 -50.53
CA LYS A 36 4.58 92.89 -50.27
C LYS A 36 5.40 93.12 -51.55
N ILE A 37 5.23 92.25 -52.54
CA ILE A 37 5.91 92.34 -53.84
C ILE A 37 5.41 93.59 -54.60
N ASP A 38 4.10 93.80 -54.57
CA ASP A 38 3.47 94.94 -55.26
C ASP A 38 3.96 96.29 -54.74
N VAL A 39 4.08 96.45 -53.41
CA VAL A 39 4.55 97.71 -52.80
C VAL A 39 5.97 98.04 -53.25
N VAL A 40 6.86 97.04 -53.28
CA VAL A 40 8.27 97.26 -53.65
C VAL A 40 8.40 97.54 -55.14
N LEU A 41 7.64 96.85 -56.00
CA LEU A 41 7.61 97.14 -57.44
C LEU A 41 7.11 98.55 -57.74
N ILE A 42 6.02 98.97 -57.10
CA ILE A 42 5.46 100.32 -57.27
C ILE A 42 6.44 101.38 -56.76
N LYS A 43 7.04 101.21 -55.58
CA LYS A 43 8.05 102.14 -55.04
C LYS A 43 9.25 102.27 -55.99
N SER A 44 9.74 101.14 -56.51
CA SER A 44 10.87 101.11 -57.46
C SER A 44 10.55 101.86 -58.76
N LEU A 45 9.34 101.67 -59.30
CA LEU A 45 8.90 102.34 -60.52
C LEU A 45 8.81 103.86 -60.34
N LEU A 46 8.20 104.31 -59.24
CA LEU A 46 8.04 105.74 -58.96
C LEU A 46 9.40 106.45 -58.88
N ILE A 47 10.39 105.80 -58.27
CA ILE A 47 11.73 106.36 -58.09
C ILE A 47 12.52 106.33 -59.39
N ALA A 48 12.39 105.27 -60.19
CA ALA A 48 12.96 105.22 -61.54
C ALA A 48 12.43 106.36 -62.42
N LYS A 49 11.11 106.59 -62.40
CA LYS A 49 10.47 107.71 -63.11
C LYS A 49 10.96 109.07 -62.63
N HIS A 50 11.08 109.24 -61.31
CA HIS A 50 11.60 110.47 -60.73
C HIS A 50 13.04 110.75 -61.15
N LEU A 51 13.93 109.76 -61.05
CA LEU A 51 15.32 109.89 -61.46
C LEU A 51 15.46 110.19 -62.95
N LYS A 52 14.67 109.52 -63.80
CA LYS A 52 14.66 109.76 -65.26
C LYS A 52 14.30 111.20 -65.57
N LYS A 53 13.32 111.74 -64.85
CA LYS A 53 12.93 113.15 -64.96
C LYS A 53 14.08 114.08 -64.59
N VAL A 54 14.74 113.85 -63.46
CA VAL A 54 15.88 114.68 -63.02
C VAL A 54 17.02 114.66 -64.04
N LEU A 55 17.32 113.50 -64.62
CA LEU A 55 18.37 113.35 -65.63
C LEU A 55 18.03 114.00 -66.98
N ASN A 56 16.75 114.02 -67.38
CA ASN A 56 16.31 114.62 -68.64
C ASN A 56 16.17 116.14 -68.57
N ASN A 57 15.87 116.69 -67.39
CA ASN A 57 15.59 118.12 -67.21
C ASN A 57 16.84 118.97 -66.95
N ASN A 58 18.01 118.37 -66.78
CA ASN A 58 19.26 119.07 -66.48
C ASN A 58 20.35 118.69 -67.48
N ASP A 59 21.31 119.60 -67.72
CA ASP A 59 22.45 119.33 -68.60
C ASP A 59 23.34 118.21 -68.00
N PRO A 60 23.62 117.12 -68.74
CA PRO A 60 24.45 116.00 -68.27
C PRO A 60 25.83 116.42 -67.77
N LEU A 61 26.40 117.52 -68.25
CA LEU A 61 27.70 118.04 -67.83
C LEU A 61 27.70 118.62 -66.41
N LEU A 62 26.53 118.92 -65.85
CA LEU A 62 26.38 119.46 -64.50
C LEU A 62 26.44 118.36 -63.42
N PHE A 63 26.43 117.09 -63.82
CA PHE A 63 26.43 115.97 -62.89
C PHE A 63 27.83 115.47 -62.58
N ARG A 64 28.08 115.17 -61.32
CA ARG A 64 29.32 114.50 -60.91
C ARG A 64 29.27 113.05 -61.38
N ASN A 65 30.25 112.64 -62.20
CA ASN A 65 30.35 111.29 -62.74
C ASN A 65 30.24 110.19 -61.66
N LYS A 66 30.86 110.39 -60.49
CA LYS A 66 30.77 109.46 -59.34
C LYS A 66 29.33 109.22 -58.88
N THR A 67 28.49 110.24 -58.86
CA THR A 67 27.08 110.13 -58.45
C THR A 67 26.29 109.34 -59.50
N LEU A 68 26.52 109.59 -60.79
CA LEU A 68 25.88 108.82 -61.87
C LEU A 68 26.28 107.34 -61.84
N THR A 69 27.55 107.04 -61.57
CA THR A 69 28.03 105.65 -61.43
C THR A 69 27.43 104.95 -60.21
N ASN A 70 27.28 105.64 -59.07
CA ASN A 70 26.63 105.09 -57.89
C ASN A 70 25.15 104.77 -58.14
N LEU A 71 24.42 105.70 -58.76
CA LEU A 71 23.02 105.51 -59.17
C LEU A 71 22.87 104.29 -60.09
N GLU A 72 23.74 104.16 -61.09
CA GLU A 72 23.71 103.02 -62.02
C GLU A 72 23.96 101.70 -61.31
N ASN A 73 24.95 101.65 -60.40
CA ASN A 73 25.26 100.45 -59.64
C ASN A 73 24.08 100.04 -58.75
N ASN A 74 23.46 100.99 -58.05
CA ASN A 74 22.29 100.72 -57.22
C ASN A 74 21.09 100.24 -58.07
N ILE A 75 20.84 100.85 -59.23
CA ILE A 75 19.79 100.41 -60.17
C ILE A 75 20.05 98.97 -60.65
N LYS A 76 21.28 98.64 -61.06
CA LYS A 76 21.64 97.28 -61.50
C LYS A 76 21.51 96.25 -60.38
N ILE A 77 21.72 96.64 -59.12
CA ILE A 77 21.48 95.76 -57.97
C ILE A 77 19.98 95.53 -57.81
N VAL A 78 19.18 96.59 -57.80
CA VAL A 78 17.71 96.50 -57.69
C VAL A 78 17.14 95.68 -58.84
N GLU A 79 17.60 95.89 -60.08
CA GLU A 79 17.18 95.14 -61.27
C GLU A 79 17.40 93.63 -61.10
N ARG A 80 18.59 93.23 -60.65
CA ARG A 80 18.92 91.83 -60.41
C ARG A 80 18.08 91.23 -59.28
N SER A 81 17.90 91.96 -58.19
CA SER A 81 17.07 91.53 -57.07
C SER A 81 15.59 91.38 -57.46
N LEU A 82 15.07 92.29 -58.28
CA LEU A 82 13.70 92.21 -58.81
C LEU A 82 13.49 91.04 -59.79
N LYS A 83 14.53 90.64 -60.53
CA LYS A 83 14.47 89.44 -61.40
C LYS A 83 14.34 88.14 -60.60
N ASN A 84 14.94 88.07 -59.41
CA ASN A 84 15.05 86.85 -58.59
C ASN A 84 14.27 86.91 -57.26
N LEU A 85 13.09 87.56 -57.24
CA LEU A 85 12.26 87.74 -56.04
C LEU A 85 11.72 86.42 -55.51
N ASN A 86 12.33 85.84 -54.47
CA ASN A 86 11.85 84.62 -53.81
C ASN A 86 11.76 84.73 -52.27
N ASN A 87 12.44 85.69 -51.62
CA ASN A 87 12.55 85.73 -50.15
C ASN A 87 12.28 87.11 -49.50
N SER A 88 11.99 87.10 -48.19
CA SER A 88 11.79 88.31 -47.38
C SER A 88 13.02 89.20 -47.26
N ASN A 89 14.23 88.61 -47.25
CA ASN A 89 15.51 89.33 -47.21
C ASN A 89 15.75 90.17 -48.48
N ASP A 90 15.17 89.79 -49.61
CA ASP A 90 15.29 90.53 -50.87
C ASP A 90 14.59 91.89 -50.77
N PHE A 91 13.44 91.97 -50.08
CA PHE A 91 12.73 93.23 -49.90
C PHE A 91 13.51 94.25 -49.06
N THR A 92 14.17 93.81 -47.99
CA THR A 92 14.99 94.69 -47.15
C THR A 92 16.17 95.24 -47.92
N ASN A 93 16.85 94.39 -48.71
CA ASN A 93 17.96 94.81 -49.55
C ASN A 93 17.52 95.77 -50.66
N ILE A 94 16.41 95.46 -51.36
CA ILE A 94 15.85 96.35 -52.38
C ILE A 94 15.50 97.71 -51.77
N ASN A 95 14.83 97.74 -50.62
CA ASN A 95 14.46 98.99 -49.96
C ASN A 95 15.68 99.84 -49.59
N SER A 96 16.72 99.22 -49.02
CA SER A 96 17.97 99.94 -48.71
C SER A 96 18.61 100.54 -49.95
N ARG A 97 18.66 99.81 -51.06
CA ARG A 97 19.24 100.32 -52.32
C ARG A 97 18.39 101.40 -52.97
N ILE A 98 17.07 101.29 -52.83
CA ILE A 98 16.15 102.34 -53.25
C ILE A 98 16.38 103.62 -52.43
N ASP A 99 16.56 103.50 -51.13
CA ASP A 99 16.83 104.67 -50.26
C ASP A 99 18.21 105.29 -50.58
N ASP A 100 19.20 104.47 -50.94
CA ASP A 100 20.49 104.94 -51.49
C ASP A 100 20.27 105.72 -52.80
N ILE A 101 19.42 105.21 -53.72
CA ILE A 101 19.07 105.90 -54.98
C ILE A 101 18.38 107.24 -54.70
N ILE A 102 17.44 107.30 -53.76
CA ILE A 102 16.78 108.56 -53.37
C ILE A 102 17.82 109.56 -52.87
N THR A 103 18.73 109.11 -52.01
CA THR A 103 19.79 109.95 -51.42
C THR A 103 20.71 110.50 -52.51
N ASP A 104 21.20 109.64 -53.41
CA ASP A 104 22.05 110.05 -54.52
C ASP A 104 21.30 110.98 -55.51
N THR A 105 20.02 110.71 -55.78
CA THR A 105 19.17 111.55 -56.64
C THR A 105 18.96 112.94 -56.04
N SER A 106 18.77 113.03 -54.71
CA SER A 106 18.59 114.31 -54.03
C SER A 106 19.84 115.19 -54.07
N SER A 107 21.02 114.60 -54.30
CA SER A 107 22.28 115.32 -54.47
C SER A 107 22.49 115.92 -55.87
N LEU A 108 21.63 115.56 -56.82
CA LEU A 108 21.63 116.14 -58.17
C LEU A 108 20.94 117.52 -58.12
N LEU A 109 21.49 118.49 -58.85
CA LEU A 109 20.86 119.79 -59.05
C LEU A 109 19.50 119.57 -59.73
N ASN A 110 18.43 120.07 -59.13
CA ASN A 110 17.08 119.94 -59.67
C ASN A 110 16.45 121.32 -59.85
N THR A 111 16.23 121.74 -61.09
CA THR A 111 15.48 122.95 -61.43
C THR A 111 13.97 122.63 -61.41
N LYS A 112 13.21 123.28 -60.54
CA LYS A 112 11.75 123.12 -60.49
C LYS A 112 11.10 123.83 -61.67
N ASP A 113 10.25 123.13 -62.42
CA ASP A 113 9.49 123.67 -63.55
C ASP A 113 7.97 123.50 -63.31
N SER A 114 7.15 124.29 -64.00
CA SER A 114 5.69 124.27 -64.04
C SER A 114 5.06 122.88 -64.26
N GLU A 115 5.79 121.97 -64.90
CA GLU A 115 5.41 120.57 -65.10
C GLU A 115 5.34 119.77 -63.77
N ASP A 116 6.00 120.22 -62.69
CA ASP A 116 5.98 119.58 -61.37
C ASP A 116 4.59 119.54 -60.73
N ILE A 117 3.70 120.51 -61.02
CA ILE A 117 2.35 120.57 -60.46
C ILE A 117 1.45 119.46 -61.02
N ASN A 118 1.55 119.15 -62.31
CA ASN A 118 0.79 118.06 -62.93
C ASN A 118 1.23 116.69 -62.39
N ASN A 119 2.52 116.53 -62.07
CA ASN A 119 3.07 115.29 -61.52
C ASN A 119 2.60 114.97 -60.09
N ILE A 120 2.31 115.99 -59.28
CA ILE A 120 1.71 115.79 -57.94
C ILE A 120 0.32 115.17 -58.09
N ARG A 121 -0.46 115.61 -59.08
CA ARG A 121 -1.80 115.06 -59.33
C ARG A 121 -1.76 113.58 -59.73
N ASP A 122 -0.84 113.20 -60.61
CA ASP A 122 -0.66 111.81 -61.02
C ASP A 122 -0.18 110.91 -59.88
N THR A 123 0.67 111.44 -59.00
CA THR A 123 1.11 110.77 -57.76
C THR A 123 -0.06 110.54 -56.79
N VAL A 124 -0.95 111.52 -56.64
CA VAL A 124 -2.15 111.37 -55.80
C VAL A 124 -3.11 110.32 -56.39
N VAL A 125 -3.24 110.27 -57.71
CA VAL A 125 -4.07 109.26 -58.40
C VAL A 125 -3.49 107.85 -58.22
N SER A 126 -2.18 107.67 -58.38
CA SER A 126 -1.53 106.37 -58.20
C SER A 126 -1.57 105.89 -56.74
N PHE A 127 -1.36 106.81 -55.78
CA PHE A 127 -1.51 106.52 -54.36
C PHE A 127 -2.93 106.09 -54.00
N ARG A 128 -3.95 106.79 -54.50
CA ARG A 128 -5.36 106.42 -54.27
C ARG A 128 -5.70 105.05 -54.85
N ARG A 129 -5.14 104.69 -56.02
CA ARG A 129 -5.29 103.36 -56.61
C ARG A 129 -4.63 102.28 -55.74
N SER A 130 -3.43 102.53 -55.24
CA SER A 130 -2.72 101.61 -54.34
C SER A 130 -3.49 101.40 -53.03
N LEU A 131 -3.97 102.47 -52.39
CA LEU A 131 -4.80 102.37 -51.19
C LEU A 131 -6.10 101.59 -51.44
N GLY A 132 -6.73 101.78 -52.61
CA GLY A 132 -7.90 101.01 -53.02
C GLY A 132 -7.60 99.51 -53.09
N ARG A 133 -6.49 99.12 -53.73
CA ARG A 133 -6.05 97.72 -53.80
C ARG A 133 -5.74 97.14 -52.42
N HIS A 134 -5.02 97.87 -51.57
CA HIS A 134 -4.73 97.42 -50.20
C HIS A 134 -6.00 97.23 -49.38
N LYS A 135 -6.97 98.14 -49.51
CA LYS A 135 -8.26 98.00 -48.84
C LYS A 135 -8.97 96.72 -49.28
N THR A 136 -9.01 96.42 -50.58
CA THR A 136 -9.66 95.21 -51.11
C THR A 136 -8.99 93.94 -50.58
N VAL A 137 -7.66 93.86 -50.63
CA VAL A 137 -6.90 92.70 -50.11
C VAL A 137 -7.16 92.49 -48.62
N LEU A 138 -7.09 93.57 -47.81
CA LEU A 138 -7.35 93.46 -46.37
C LEU A 138 -8.79 93.04 -46.06
N THR A 139 -9.77 93.49 -46.85
CA THR A 139 -11.17 93.05 -46.67
C THR A 139 -11.36 91.59 -47.05
N GLU A 140 -10.65 91.11 -48.06
CA GLU A 140 -10.69 89.71 -48.49
C GLU A 140 -10.04 88.80 -47.44
N GLU A 141 -8.85 89.15 -46.95
CA GLU A 141 -8.16 88.45 -45.86
C GLU A 141 -9.02 88.41 -44.59
N ALA A 142 -9.64 89.52 -44.19
CA ALA A 142 -10.54 89.55 -43.03
C ALA A 142 -11.77 88.64 -43.23
N SER A 143 -12.30 88.57 -44.46
CA SER A 143 -13.43 87.69 -44.78
C SER A 143 -13.04 86.21 -44.75
N ASN A 144 -11.84 85.87 -45.24
CA ASN A 144 -11.32 84.51 -45.25
C ASN A 144 -10.98 84.05 -43.83
N LEU A 145 -10.30 84.88 -43.03
CA LEU A 145 -10.06 84.61 -41.61
C LEU A 145 -11.36 84.37 -40.84
N LYS A 146 -12.41 85.12 -41.15
CA LYS A 146 -13.73 84.90 -40.54
C LYS A 146 -14.32 83.54 -40.92
N LYS A 147 -14.21 83.12 -42.18
CA LYS A 147 -14.67 81.80 -42.66
C LYS A 147 -13.89 80.68 -41.98
N GLU A 148 -12.56 80.75 -41.98
CA GLU A 148 -11.70 79.77 -41.32
C GLU A 148 -12.02 79.67 -39.81
N SER A 149 -12.24 80.81 -39.14
CA SER A 149 -12.64 80.81 -37.74
C SER A 149 -13.99 80.13 -37.50
N THR A 150 -14.97 80.30 -38.39
CA THR A 150 -16.27 79.62 -38.28
C THR A 150 -16.16 78.13 -38.56
N GLU A 151 -15.34 77.72 -39.54
CA GLU A 151 -15.10 76.30 -39.83
C GLU A 151 -14.40 75.60 -38.65
N LEU A 152 -13.39 76.26 -38.05
CA LEU A 152 -12.73 75.76 -36.84
C LEU A 152 -13.68 75.65 -35.65
N ALA A 153 -14.60 76.61 -35.48
CA ALA A 153 -15.61 76.55 -34.42
C ALA A 153 -16.55 75.34 -34.60
N ASN A 154 -17.02 75.10 -35.83
CA ASN A 154 -17.88 73.96 -36.16
C ASN A 154 -17.13 72.63 -35.97
N LEU A 155 -15.87 72.54 -36.41
CA LEU A 155 -15.05 71.34 -36.24
C LEU A 155 -14.82 71.02 -34.77
N ARG A 156 -14.58 72.04 -33.93
CA ARG A 156 -14.46 71.89 -32.48
C ARG A 156 -15.74 71.33 -31.87
N GLU A 157 -16.91 71.83 -32.29
CA GLU A 157 -18.20 71.35 -31.80
C GLU A 157 -18.42 69.87 -32.15
N GLN A 158 -18.18 69.47 -33.42
CA GLN A 158 -18.26 68.08 -33.84
C GLN A 158 -17.29 67.16 -33.07
N HIS A 159 -16.06 67.62 -32.83
CA HIS A 159 -15.08 66.87 -32.04
C HIS A 159 -15.52 66.72 -30.58
N MET A 160 -16.16 67.74 -30.01
CA MET A 160 -16.68 67.70 -28.65
C MET A 160 -17.85 66.72 -28.52
N GLU A 161 -18.74 66.67 -29.52
CA GLU A 161 -19.82 65.68 -29.56
C GLU A 161 -19.28 64.24 -29.61
N LYS A 162 -18.30 63.98 -30.48
CA LYS A 162 -17.62 62.67 -30.56
C LYS A 162 -16.88 62.31 -29.26
N PHE A 163 -16.23 63.28 -28.63
CA PHE A 163 -15.55 63.06 -27.36
C PHE A 163 -16.55 62.65 -26.27
N ASN A 164 -17.70 63.35 -26.21
CA ASN A 164 -18.75 63.05 -25.25
C ASN A 164 -19.42 61.70 -25.52
N SER A 165 -19.58 61.28 -26.78
CA SER A 165 -20.12 59.95 -27.11
C SER A 165 -19.17 58.83 -26.66
N ILE A 166 -17.87 58.96 -26.96
CA ILE A 166 -16.85 57.99 -26.53
C ILE A 166 -16.78 57.93 -25.00
N ALA A 167 -16.85 59.07 -24.32
CA ALA A 167 -16.84 59.11 -22.86
C ALA A 167 -18.04 58.36 -22.26
N ARG A 168 -19.23 58.44 -22.88
CA ARG A 168 -20.41 57.66 -22.47
C ARG A 168 -20.22 56.17 -22.72
N GLU A 169 -19.74 55.78 -23.90
CA GLU A 169 -19.47 54.37 -24.22
C GLU A 169 -18.46 53.74 -23.24
N ILE A 170 -17.41 54.48 -22.86
CA ILE A 170 -16.43 54.02 -21.87
C ILE A 170 -17.09 53.79 -20.51
N GLU A 171 -17.95 54.70 -20.05
CA GLU A 171 -18.61 54.57 -18.76
C GLU A 171 -19.63 53.41 -18.77
N GLU A 172 -20.36 53.22 -19.86
CA GLU A 172 -21.25 52.07 -20.05
C GLU A 172 -20.46 50.75 -20.00
N LYS A 173 -19.36 50.64 -20.75
CA LYS A 173 -18.50 49.44 -20.74
C LYS A 173 -17.86 49.18 -19.39
N LYS A 174 -17.49 50.23 -18.66
CA LYS A 174 -16.97 50.10 -17.30
C LYS A 174 -18.02 49.55 -16.34
N GLN A 175 -19.28 49.99 -16.46
CA GLN A 175 -20.38 49.44 -15.67
C GLN A 175 -20.66 47.98 -16.01
N GLU A 176 -20.65 47.60 -17.29
CA GLU A 176 -20.75 46.20 -17.73
C GLU A 176 -19.64 45.33 -17.11
N ILE A 177 -18.38 45.79 -17.13
CA ILE A 177 -17.25 45.07 -16.53
C ILE A 177 -17.43 44.89 -15.02
N VAL A 178 -17.91 45.92 -14.32
CA VAL A 178 -18.17 45.83 -12.87
C VAL A 178 -19.29 44.84 -12.58
N HIS A 179 -20.35 44.83 -13.39
CA HIS A 179 -21.45 43.90 -13.25
C HIS A 179 -21.00 42.45 -13.53
N PHE A 180 -20.30 42.22 -14.64
CA PHE A 180 -19.74 40.92 -14.99
C PHE A 180 -18.81 40.38 -13.91
N LYS A 181 -17.95 41.23 -13.32
CA LYS A 181 -17.07 40.84 -12.21
C LYS A 181 -17.86 40.41 -10.97
N LYS A 182 -18.98 41.09 -10.70
CA LYS A 182 -19.86 40.77 -9.57
C LYS A 182 -20.56 39.43 -9.80
N GLU A 183 -21.17 39.24 -10.97
CA GLU A 183 -21.82 37.98 -11.35
C GLU A 183 -20.84 36.81 -11.28
N LEU A 184 -19.65 36.94 -11.88
CA LEU A 184 -18.62 35.89 -11.82
C LEU A 184 -18.21 35.56 -10.39
N SER A 185 -18.13 36.56 -9.51
CA SER A 185 -17.75 36.35 -8.11
C SER A 185 -18.87 35.68 -7.30
N GLU A 186 -20.12 36.05 -7.53
CA GLU A 186 -21.28 35.46 -6.85
C GLU A 186 -21.51 34.03 -7.34
N GLU A 187 -21.52 33.79 -8.66
CA GLU A 187 -21.69 32.47 -9.26
C GLU A 187 -20.57 31.50 -8.88
N PHE A 188 -19.31 31.97 -8.80
CA PHE A 188 -18.19 31.13 -8.38
C PHE A 188 -18.23 30.80 -6.87
N LEU A 189 -18.72 31.71 -6.03
CA LEU A 189 -18.90 31.46 -4.60
C LEU A 189 -20.06 30.50 -4.35
N ASP A 190 -21.18 30.68 -5.06
CA ASP A 190 -22.37 29.83 -4.95
C ASP A 190 -22.09 28.42 -5.49
N GLN A 191 -21.47 28.26 -6.67
CA GLN A 191 -21.06 26.95 -7.17
C GLN A 191 -20.09 26.24 -6.23
N LYS A 192 -19.15 26.99 -5.64
CA LYS A 192 -18.21 26.41 -4.67
C LYS A 192 -18.95 25.95 -3.41
N SER A 193 -19.87 26.75 -2.88
CA SER A 193 -20.70 26.37 -1.73
C SER A 193 -21.52 25.13 -2.04
N GLU A 194 -22.22 25.11 -3.18
CA GLU A 194 -23.04 23.97 -3.61
C GLU A 194 -22.21 22.69 -3.79
N LEU A 195 -21.00 22.78 -4.35
CA LEU A 195 -20.07 21.64 -4.44
C LEU A 195 -19.63 21.15 -3.06
N PHE A 196 -19.33 22.06 -2.12
CA PHE A 196 -18.96 21.68 -0.76
C PHE A 196 -20.13 21.03 -0.01
N ASP A 197 -21.33 21.59 -0.12
CA ASP A 197 -22.54 21.07 0.51
C ASP A 197 -22.90 19.68 -0.07
N ASN A 198 -22.81 19.51 -1.38
CA ASN A 198 -23.01 18.22 -2.05
C ASN A 198 -21.95 17.18 -1.64
N LEU A 199 -20.67 17.58 -1.57
CA LEU A 199 -19.59 16.69 -1.11
C LEU A 199 -19.78 16.28 0.35
N GLU A 200 -20.18 17.23 1.22
CA GLU A 200 -20.46 16.95 2.63
C GLU A 200 -21.66 16.02 2.79
N MET A 201 -22.71 16.20 1.96
CA MET A 201 -23.86 15.30 1.91
C MET A 201 -23.45 13.90 1.48
N GLU A 202 -22.70 13.74 0.38
CA GLU A 202 -22.20 12.44 -0.08
C GLU A 202 -21.30 11.75 0.97
N ILE A 203 -20.42 12.51 1.63
CA ILE A 203 -19.57 11.98 2.70
C ILE A 203 -20.43 11.48 3.87
N ASN A 204 -21.44 12.24 4.27
CA ASN A 204 -22.33 11.88 5.37
C ASN A 204 -23.21 10.67 5.04
N GLU A 205 -23.76 10.60 3.82
CA GLU A 205 -24.51 9.45 3.32
C GLU A 205 -23.64 8.19 3.27
N SER A 206 -22.41 8.33 2.74
CA SER A 206 -21.43 7.25 2.69
C SER A 206 -21.07 6.77 4.09
N LYS A 207 -20.83 7.68 5.04
CA LYS A 207 -20.56 7.36 6.45
C LYS A 207 -21.75 6.65 7.11
N ALA A 208 -22.97 7.12 6.89
CA ALA A 208 -24.18 6.47 7.41
C ALA A 208 -24.34 5.04 6.85
N LYS A 209 -24.09 4.85 5.55
CA LYS A 209 -24.12 3.54 4.89
C LYS A 209 -23.08 2.59 5.47
N TYR A 210 -21.82 3.03 5.60
CA TYR A 210 -20.76 2.19 6.17
C TYR A 210 -21.01 1.85 7.64
N ASN A 211 -21.51 2.79 8.43
CA ASN A 211 -21.90 2.52 9.82
C ASN A 211 -23.02 1.48 9.89
N GLY A 212 -24.05 1.58 9.03
CA GLY A 212 -25.12 0.59 8.95
C GLY A 212 -24.62 -0.81 8.58
N VAL A 213 -23.72 -0.90 7.59
CA VAL A 213 -23.08 -2.17 7.20
C VAL A 213 -22.24 -2.74 8.34
N PHE A 214 -21.48 -1.90 9.05
CA PHE A 214 -20.65 -2.34 10.16
C PHE A 214 -21.50 -2.84 11.33
N ASP A 215 -22.58 -2.14 11.67
CA ASP A 215 -23.54 -2.56 12.71
C ASP A 215 -24.21 -3.89 12.35
N ASP A 216 -24.60 -4.08 11.09
CA ASP A 216 -25.23 -5.32 10.63
C ASP A 216 -24.24 -6.49 10.64
N LEU A 217 -23.00 -6.26 10.20
CA LEU A 217 -21.92 -7.25 10.26
C LEU A 217 -21.56 -7.60 11.71
N ALA A 218 -21.51 -6.62 12.61
CA ALA A 218 -21.28 -6.84 14.03
C ALA A 218 -22.41 -7.67 14.68
N LYS A 219 -23.67 -7.38 14.34
CA LYS A 219 -24.83 -8.16 14.79
C LYS A 219 -24.79 -9.59 14.26
N THR A 220 -24.48 -9.76 12.98
CA THR A 220 -24.38 -11.08 12.33
C THR A 220 -23.27 -11.92 12.97
N LEU A 221 -22.06 -11.37 13.07
CA LEU A 221 -20.94 -12.05 13.74
C LEU A 221 -21.26 -12.42 15.18
N LYS A 222 -21.88 -11.52 15.93
CA LYS A 222 -22.30 -11.80 17.31
C LYS A 222 -23.30 -12.95 17.38
N ASN A 223 -24.26 -12.99 16.46
CA ASN A 223 -25.26 -14.05 16.41
C ASN A 223 -24.65 -15.39 15.99
N ASP A 224 -23.74 -15.37 15.02
CA ASP A 224 -23.02 -16.57 14.56
C ASP A 224 -22.13 -17.14 15.67
N PHE A 225 -21.39 -16.30 16.39
CA PHE A 225 -20.63 -16.73 17.56
C PHE A 225 -21.52 -17.32 18.64
N LYS A 226 -22.67 -16.70 18.90
CA LYS A 226 -23.64 -17.23 19.88
C LYS A 226 -24.16 -18.60 19.46
N ASN A 227 -24.58 -18.76 18.20
CA ASN A 227 -25.04 -20.04 17.67
C ASN A 227 -23.94 -21.11 17.74
N MET A 228 -22.68 -20.74 17.47
CA MET A 228 -21.54 -21.65 17.57
C MET A 228 -21.30 -22.09 19.03
N ILE A 229 -21.37 -21.17 19.99
CA ILE A 229 -21.29 -21.49 21.42
C ILE A 229 -22.42 -22.45 21.81
N ASP A 230 -23.67 -22.16 21.44
CA ASP A 230 -24.81 -23.01 21.75
C ASP A 230 -24.65 -24.43 21.15
N ILE A 231 -24.09 -24.57 19.94
CA ILE A 231 -23.78 -25.87 19.34
C ILE A 231 -22.71 -26.62 20.13
N TYR A 232 -21.64 -25.94 20.56
CA TYR A 232 -20.56 -26.57 21.34
C TYR A 232 -21.02 -26.96 22.74
N ASP A 233 -21.83 -26.15 23.40
CA ASP A 233 -22.40 -26.45 24.71
C ASP A 233 -23.28 -27.70 24.64
N ASN A 234 -24.18 -27.78 23.66
CA ASN A 234 -25.01 -28.96 23.43
C ASN A 234 -24.16 -30.22 23.13
N LYS A 235 -23.06 -30.07 22.38
CA LYS A 235 -22.16 -31.18 22.06
C LYS A 235 -21.36 -31.64 23.28
N LEU A 236 -20.90 -30.71 24.11
CA LEU A 236 -20.24 -31.00 25.39
C LEU A 236 -21.19 -31.73 26.33
N GLU A 237 -22.42 -31.26 26.47
CA GLU A 237 -23.44 -31.88 27.32
C GLU A 237 -23.76 -33.31 26.85
N SER A 238 -23.87 -33.52 25.53
CA SER A 238 -24.03 -34.84 24.93
C SER A 238 -22.85 -35.77 25.25
N ILE A 239 -21.60 -35.31 25.09
CA ILE A 239 -20.39 -36.11 25.40
C ILE A 239 -20.31 -36.45 26.89
N ILE A 240 -20.64 -35.50 27.77
CA ILE A 240 -20.69 -35.71 29.22
C ILE A 240 -21.71 -36.79 29.55
N ASN A 241 -22.94 -36.67 29.02
CA ASN A 241 -24.00 -37.65 29.24
C ASN A 241 -23.62 -39.04 28.74
N GLU A 242 -23.05 -39.16 27.54
CA GLU A 242 -22.55 -40.44 27.03
C GLU A 242 -21.44 -41.04 27.93
N THR A 243 -20.56 -40.19 28.46
CA THR A 243 -19.46 -40.63 29.32
C THR A 243 -19.96 -41.10 30.67
N ILE A 244 -20.98 -40.44 31.23
CA ILE A 244 -21.67 -40.89 32.45
C ILE A 244 -22.33 -42.25 32.22
N ILE A 245 -23.06 -42.41 31.09
CA ILE A 245 -23.71 -43.69 30.74
C ILE A 245 -22.66 -44.80 30.58
N ARG A 246 -21.53 -44.52 29.90
CA ARG A 246 -20.43 -45.48 29.75
C ARG A 246 -19.80 -45.85 31.09
N LYS A 247 -19.56 -44.87 31.97
CA LYS A 247 -19.01 -45.11 33.31
C LYS A 247 -19.93 -46.02 34.12
N ASP A 248 -21.23 -45.72 34.17
CA ASP A 248 -22.21 -46.51 34.93
C ASP A 248 -22.30 -47.95 34.41
N LYS A 249 -22.16 -48.14 33.09
CA LYS A 249 -22.02 -49.47 32.48
C LYS A 249 -20.76 -50.19 32.95
N TYR A 250 -19.59 -49.54 32.89
CA TYR A 250 -18.33 -50.13 33.35
C TYR A 250 -18.34 -50.48 34.84
N ASP A 251 -18.91 -49.64 35.69
CA ASP A 251 -19.02 -49.89 37.14
C ASP A 251 -19.91 -51.13 37.40
N LYS A 252 -20.99 -51.32 36.64
CA LYS A 252 -21.83 -52.52 36.68
C LYS A 252 -21.08 -53.77 36.22
N ASP A 253 -20.38 -53.70 35.08
CA ASP A 253 -19.62 -54.82 34.52
C ASP A 253 -18.47 -55.25 35.46
N LEU A 254 -17.74 -54.28 36.04
CA LEU A 254 -16.66 -54.54 36.99
C LEU A 254 -17.18 -55.17 38.28
N SER A 255 -18.32 -54.70 38.79
CA SER A 255 -18.96 -55.27 39.97
C SER A 255 -19.43 -56.72 39.73
N ALA A 256 -19.92 -57.01 38.53
CA ALA A 256 -20.29 -58.37 38.13
C ALA A 256 -19.06 -59.29 38.09
N HIS A 257 -17.97 -58.85 37.45
CA HIS A 257 -16.71 -59.61 37.42
C HIS A 257 -16.11 -59.84 38.79
N LYS A 258 -16.14 -58.83 39.68
CA LYS A 258 -15.68 -58.98 41.06
C LYS A 258 -16.42 -60.11 41.79
N ARG A 259 -17.76 -60.15 41.67
CA ARG A 259 -18.57 -61.22 42.28
C ARG A 259 -18.21 -62.60 41.71
N SER A 260 -18.03 -62.71 40.40
CA SER A 260 -17.63 -63.98 39.77
C SER A 260 -16.26 -64.47 40.27
N VAL A 261 -15.29 -63.56 40.47
CA VAL A 261 -13.97 -63.92 41.02
C VAL A 261 -14.07 -64.34 42.49
N GLU A 262 -14.84 -63.63 43.31
CA GLU A 262 -15.06 -63.97 44.73
C GLU A 262 -15.73 -65.35 44.91
N GLU A 263 -16.68 -65.69 44.03
CA GLU A 263 -17.36 -66.99 44.03
C GLU A 263 -16.41 -68.15 43.65
N ILE A 264 -15.57 -67.97 42.63
CA ILE A 264 -14.59 -68.96 42.20
C ILE A 264 -13.55 -69.23 43.30
N VAL A 265 -13.00 -68.19 43.93
CA VAL A 265 -11.97 -68.33 44.98
C VAL A 265 -12.56 -68.92 46.27
N GLY A 266 -13.81 -68.58 46.61
CA GLY A 266 -14.50 -69.12 47.79
C GLY A 266 -14.77 -70.62 47.71
N ILE A 267 -14.96 -71.18 46.51
CA ILE A 267 -15.27 -72.60 46.31
C ILE A 267 -14.00 -73.47 46.24
N ILE A 268 -12.86 -72.93 45.80
CA ILE A 268 -11.66 -73.72 45.46
C ILE A 268 -10.74 -74.06 46.66
N SER A 269 -10.67 -73.25 47.72
CA SER A 269 -9.49 -73.32 48.62
C SER A 269 -9.48 -74.38 49.73
N THR A 270 -10.63 -74.83 50.28
CA THR A 270 -10.64 -75.71 51.47
C THR A 270 -11.25 -77.09 51.23
N THR A 271 -12.34 -77.17 50.45
CA THR A 271 -13.02 -78.45 50.17
C THR A 271 -12.25 -79.32 49.17
N SER A 272 -11.63 -78.72 48.15
CA SER A 272 -10.96 -79.48 47.07
C SER A 272 -9.66 -80.15 47.53
N ILE A 273 -8.84 -79.45 48.32
CA ILE A 273 -7.52 -79.95 48.73
C ILE A 273 -7.66 -81.02 49.83
N SER A 274 -8.51 -80.79 50.83
CA SER A 274 -8.79 -81.82 51.84
C SER A 274 -9.50 -83.05 51.26
N GLY A 275 -10.30 -82.86 50.19
CA GLY A 275 -10.90 -83.93 49.40
C GLY A 275 -9.86 -84.85 48.73
N HIS A 276 -8.83 -84.28 48.10
CA HIS A 276 -7.75 -85.07 47.47
C HIS A 276 -6.96 -85.93 48.48
N PHE A 277 -6.62 -85.37 49.65
CA PHE A 277 -5.93 -86.15 50.69
C PHE A 277 -6.81 -87.27 51.27
N LYS A 278 -8.13 -87.04 51.39
CA LYS A 278 -9.09 -88.08 51.77
C LYS A 278 -9.13 -89.23 50.76
N GLU A 279 -9.23 -88.90 49.47
CA GLU A 279 -9.30 -89.90 48.40
C GLU A 279 -8.04 -90.78 48.39
N ASN A 280 -6.85 -90.18 48.48
CA ASN A 280 -5.59 -90.92 48.57
C ASN A 280 -5.48 -91.76 49.86
N ALA A 281 -5.95 -91.26 51.00
CA ALA A 281 -5.98 -92.03 52.24
C ALA A 281 -6.92 -93.24 52.14
N ASP A 282 -8.13 -93.06 51.60
CA ASP A 282 -9.10 -94.13 51.44
C ASP A 282 -8.63 -95.19 50.42
N PHE A 283 -7.94 -94.79 49.35
CA PHE A 283 -7.29 -95.70 48.42
C PHE A 283 -6.18 -96.52 49.09
N ASN A 284 -5.28 -95.86 49.82
CA ASN A 284 -4.16 -96.52 50.51
C ASN A 284 -4.64 -97.47 51.62
N ARG A 285 -5.75 -97.13 52.30
CA ARG A 285 -6.41 -98.02 53.26
C ARG A 285 -6.91 -99.31 52.61
N LYS A 286 -7.52 -99.22 51.42
CA LYS A 286 -7.96 -100.40 50.65
C LYS A 286 -6.75 -101.25 50.24
N SER A 287 -5.71 -100.62 49.70
CA SER A 287 -4.47 -101.31 49.33
C SER A 287 -3.84 -102.03 50.53
N LYS A 288 -3.75 -101.37 51.70
CA LYS A 288 -3.29 -101.99 52.95
C LYS A 288 -4.09 -103.25 53.30
N ASN A 289 -5.42 -103.15 53.31
CA ASN A 289 -6.28 -104.29 53.66
C ASN A 289 -6.07 -105.47 52.69
N ILE A 290 -5.93 -105.19 51.38
CA ILE A 290 -5.64 -106.22 50.37
C ILE A 290 -4.29 -106.89 50.66
N TRP A 291 -3.22 -106.12 50.89
CA TRP A 291 -1.90 -106.66 51.17
C TRP A 291 -1.83 -107.42 52.51
N GLN A 292 -2.59 -107.00 53.52
CA GLN A 292 -2.72 -107.73 54.79
C GLN A 292 -3.42 -109.09 54.57
N ILE A 293 -4.50 -109.13 53.79
CA ILE A 293 -5.18 -110.39 53.44
C ILE A 293 -4.24 -111.31 52.66
N VAL A 294 -3.49 -110.79 51.69
CA VAL A 294 -2.49 -111.55 50.93
C VAL A 294 -1.39 -112.08 51.85
N THR A 295 -0.90 -111.27 52.80
CA THR A 295 0.12 -111.67 53.77
C THR A 295 -0.37 -112.81 54.67
N ILE A 296 -1.57 -112.67 55.24
CA ILE A 296 -2.19 -113.69 56.10
C ILE A 296 -2.40 -114.98 55.32
N SER A 297 -2.89 -114.88 54.08
CA SER A 297 -3.16 -116.04 53.22
C SER A 297 -1.88 -116.77 52.83
N ALA A 298 -0.83 -116.03 52.45
CA ALA A 298 0.48 -116.59 52.11
C ALA A 298 1.15 -117.26 53.32
N PHE A 299 1.03 -116.66 54.50
CA PHE A 299 1.52 -117.25 55.75
C PHE A 299 0.79 -118.56 56.06
N LEU A 300 -0.54 -118.58 55.98
CA LEU A 300 -1.38 -119.76 56.21
C LEU A 300 -1.04 -120.89 55.22
N LEU A 301 -0.88 -120.56 53.94
CA LEU A 301 -0.44 -121.49 52.91
C LEU A 301 0.95 -122.08 53.22
N THR A 302 1.88 -121.25 53.71
CA THR A 302 3.23 -121.70 54.09
C THR A 302 3.17 -122.72 55.22
N VAL A 303 2.34 -122.46 56.25
CA VAL A 303 2.16 -123.37 57.40
C VAL A 303 1.46 -124.66 56.97
N ILE A 304 0.36 -124.58 56.20
CA ILE A 304 -0.35 -125.75 55.69
C ILE A 304 0.56 -126.60 54.82
N PHE A 305 1.30 -125.98 53.89
CA PHE A 305 2.26 -126.68 53.04
C PHE A 305 3.34 -127.35 53.88
N GLY A 306 3.87 -126.67 54.91
CA GLY A 306 4.84 -127.26 55.84
C GLY A 306 4.32 -128.51 56.54
N ILE A 307 3.09 -128.46 57.07
CA ILE A 307 2.45 -129.61 57.74
C ILE A 307 2.17 -130.73 56.75
N PHE A 308 1.59 -130.41 55.60
CA PHE A 308 1.22 -131.40 54.58
C PHE A 308 2.46 -132.11 54.03
N ALA A 309 3.51 -131.36 53.73
CA ALA A 309 4.78 -131.89 53.26
C ALA A 309 5.46 -132.79 54.30
N PHE A 310 5.22 -132.59 55.59
CA PHE A 310 5.80 -133.43 56.65
C PHE A 310 4.97 -134.71 56.92
N MET A 311 3.64 -134.64 56.79
CA MET A 311 2.77 -135.79 57.10
C MET A 311 2.62 -136.82 55.97
N TYR A 312 2.58 -136.38 54.71
CA TYR A 312 2.14 -137.25 53.60
C TYR A 312 3.26 -137.93 52.80
N ASP A 313 4.51 -137.52 53.00
CA ASP A 313 5.61 -138.01 52.18
C ASP A 313 6.53 -138.90 53.01
N THR A 314 6.29 -140.22 52.90
CA THR A 314 7.04 -141.31 53.55
C THR A 314 8.39 -141.59 52.89
N SER A 315 8.77 -140.86 51.84
CA SER A 315 10.07 -141.00 51.19
C SER A 315 11.07 -139.97 51.74
N ASN A 316 11.89 -140.36 52.72
CA ASN A 316 13.01 -139.55 53.23
C ASN A 316 14.17 -139.49 52.22
N THR A 317 13.88 -139.10 50.98
CA THR A 317 14.90 -138.85 49.96
C THR A 317 15.38 -137.40 50.06
N TRP A 318 16.69 -137.19 49.95
CA TRP A 318 17.32 -135.86 50.02
C TRP A 318 16.75 -134.86 48.99
N VAL A 319 16.25 -135.35 47.84
CA VAL A 319 15.57 -134.53 46.81
C VAL A 319 14.28 -133.91 47.34
N GLY A 320 13.50 -134.66 48.13
CA GLY A 320 12.22 -134.20 48.67
C GLY A 320 12.37 -133.08 49.70
N LEU A 321 13.46 -133.06 50.47
CA LEU A 321 13.74 -131.97 51.43
C LEU A 321 14.08 -130.65 50.72
N VAL A 322 14.78 -130.75 49.60
CA VAL A 322 15.30 -129.60 48.85
C VAL A 322 14.17 -128.91 48.13
N SER A 323 13.32 -129.67 47.43
CA SER A 323 12.13 -129.13 46.77
C SER A 323 11.18 -128.44 47.76
N ARG A 324 10.99 -129.00 48.96
CA ARG A 324 10.25 -128.35 50.05
C ARG A 324 10.92 -127.05 50.49
N GLY A 325 12.24 -127.04 50.65
CA GLY A 325 13.02 -125.85 50.97
C GLY A 325 12.84 -124.72 49.96
N ILE A 326 12.80 -125.02 48.65
CA ILE A 326 12.52 -124.02 47.60
C ILE A 326 11.15 -123.41 47.79
N VAL A 327 10.13 -124.25 47.92
CA VAL A 327 8.73 -123.81 47.99
C VAL A 327 8.47 -123.00 49.27
N THR A 328 8.99 -123.45 50.41
CA THR A 328 8.88 -122.70 51.68
C THR A 328 9.61 -121.36 51.61
N THR A 329 10.79 -121.30 50.98
CA THR A 329 11.51 -120.03 50.82
C THR A 329 10.78 -119.08 49.86
N ALA A 330 10.25 -119.59 48.75
CA ALA A 330 9.45 -118.81 47.82
C ALA A 330 8.19 -118.25 48.49
N LEU A 331 7.44 -119.07 49.23
CA LEU A 331 6.25 -118.65 49.97
C LEU A 331 6.60 -117.68 51.12
N GLY A 332 7.72 -117.90 51.81
CA GLY A 332 8.24 -116.99 52.83
C GLY A 332 8.61 -115.62 52.26
N SER A 333 9.27 -115.58 51.11
CA SER A 333 9.63 -114.33 50.42
C SER A 333 8.40 -113.55 49.95
N LEU A 334 7.37 -114.26 49.43
CA LEU A 334 6.09 -113.66 49.05
C LEU A 334 5.37 -113.04 50.25
N THR A 335 5.37 -113.75 51.38
CA THR A 335 4.78 -113.26 52.64
C THR A 335 5.51 -112.01 53.13
N ALA A 336 6.85 -112.00 53.12
CA ALA A 336 7.66 -110.86 53.54
C ALA A 336 7.44 -109.62 52.64
N TYR A 337 7.36 -109.83 51.32
CA TYR A 337 7.08 -108.75 50.37
C TYR A 337 5.68 -108.15 50.57
N ALA A 338 4.66 -109.01 50.69
CA ALA A 338 3.29 -108.57 50.93
C ALA A 338 3.17 -107.81 52.26
N ALA A 339 3.86 -108.26 53.31
CA ALA A 339 3.90 -107.57 54.60
C ALA A 339 4.54 -106.18 54.48
N ARG A 340 5.69 -106.08 53.80
CA ARG A 340 6.37 -104.80 53.56
C ARG A 340 5.49 -103.83 52.78
N GLN A 341 4.78 -104.33 51.76
CA GLN A 341 3.89 -103.51 50.96
C GLN A 341 2.66 -103.03 51.76
N ALA A 342 2.10 -103.89 52.63
CA ALA A 342 1.05 -103.49 53.56
C ALA A 342 1.51 -102.37 54.50
N SER A 343 2.73 -102.48 55.06
CA SER A 343 3.31 -101.46 55.93
C SER A 343 3.55 -100.13 55.21
N LYS A 344 4.01 -100.17 53.96
CA LYS A 344 4.19 -98.96 53.14
C LYS A 344 2.85 -98.25 52.88
N SER A 345 1.83 -98.98 52.45
CA SER A 345 0.49 -98.41 52.24
C SER A 345 -0.12 -97.86 53.54
N GLU A 346 0.16 -98.48 54.69
CA GLU A 346 -0.26 -97.95 56.00
C GLU A 346 0.44 -96.62 56.36
N ALA A 347 1.74 -96.50 56.08
CA ALA A 347 2.46 -95.24 56.31
C ALA A 347 1.90 -94.10 55.46
N GLU A 348 1.63 -94.37 54.18
CA GLU A 348 1.04 -93.39 53.25
C GLU A 348 -0.43 -93.06 53.60
N GLU A 349 -1.24 -94.04 54.02
CA GLU A 349 -2.60 -93.82 54.54
C GLU A 349 -2.56 -92.86 55.74
N ARG A 350 -1.71 -93.12 56.74
CA ARG A 350 -1.62 -92.31 57.95
C ARG A 350 -1.20 -90.87 57.65
N ASN A 351 -0.23 -90.69 56.75
CA ASN A 351 0.23 -89.36 56.37
C ASN A 351 -0.87 -88.55 55.66
N ASN A 352 -1.53 -89.16 54.67
CA ASN A 352 -2.60 -88.50 53.94
C ASN A 352 -3.82 -88.22 54.83
N ARG A 353 -4.17 -89.14 55.73
CA ARG A 353 -5.28 -88.95 56.68
C ARG A 353 -4.97 -87.85 57.70
N ARG A 354 -3.72 -87.74 58.13
CA ARG A 354 -3.26 -86.66 59.00
C ARG A 354 -3.40 -85.31 58.31
N MET A 355 -2.91 -85.19 57.07
CA MET A 355 -3.03 -83.96 56.27
C MET A 355 -4.50 -83.60 56.01
N GLU A 356 -5.36 -84.57 55.70
CA GLU A 356 -6.81 -84.35 55.56
C GLU A 356 -7.41 -83.74 56.83
N ILE A 357 -7.08 -84.27 58.00
CA ILE A 357 -7.59 -83.79 59.29
C ILE A 357 -7.03 -82.40 59.61
N GLU A 358 -5.73 -82.19 59.44
CA GLU A 358 -5.07 -80.90 59.67
C GLU A 358 -5.71 -79.80 58.79
N LEU A 359 -5.96 -80.09 57.51
CA LEU A 359 -6.62 -79.15 56.60
C LEU A 359 -8.10 -78.89 56.96
N LYS A 360 -8.86 -79.92 57.35
CA LYS A 360 -10.27 -79.76 57.76
C LYS A 360 -10.43 -79.04 59.09
N THR A 361 -9.46 -79.18 59.99
CA THR A 361 -9.49 -78.56 61.33
C THR A 361 -8.91 -77.15 61.34
N LEU A 362 -8.21 -76.76 60.26
CA LEU A 362 -7.65 -75.42 60.10
C LEU A 362 -8.72 -74.33 60.21
N ASP A 363 -9.84 -74.45 59.50
CA ASP A 363 -10.91 -73.45 59.50
C ASP A 363 -11.53 -73.26 60.90
N PRO A 364 -11.96 -74.32 61.64
CA PRO A 364 -12.39 -74.21 63.03
C PRO A 364 -11.33 -73.62 63.97
N TYR A 365 -10.06 -73.97 63.78
CA TYR A 365 -8.97 -73.51 64.66
C TYR A 365 -8.70 -72.01 64.48
N ILE A 366 -8.63 -71.54 63.23
CA ILE A 366 -8.40 -70.13 62.90
C ILE A 366 -9.61 -69.27 63.30
N ALA A 367 -10.83 -69.81 63.28
CA ALA A 367 -12.04 -69.07 63.68
C ALA A 367 -12.02 -68.53 65.12
N SER A 368 -11.19 -69.12 66.00
CA SER A 368 -11.07 -68.72 67.42
C SER A 368 -10.23 -67.45 67.64
N PHE A 369 -9.50 -66.95 66.63
CA PHE A 369 -8.62 -65.78 66.74
C PHE A 369 -9.32 -64.44 66.37
N LYS A 370 -8.76 -63.30 66.82
CA LYS A 370 -9.23 -61.96 66.42
C LYS A 370 -9.02 -61.74 64.91
N ASN A 371 -9.85 -60.90 64.29
CA ASN A 371 -9.87 -60.72 62.82
C ASN A 371 -8.48 -60.39 62.21
N GLU A 372 -7.69 -59.56 62.89
CA GLU A 372 -6.36 -59.14 62.39
C GLU A 372 -5.32 -60.27 62.46
N ASP A 373 -5.35 -61.06 63.53
CA ASP A 373 -4.44 -62.20 63.72
C ASP A 373 -4.79 -63.36 62.77
N ARG A 374 -6.08 -63.52 62.44
CA ARG A 374 -6.54 -64.50 61.43
C ARG A 374 -5.93 -64.26 60.06
N ILE A 375 -5.80 -63.00 59.64
CA ILE A 375 -5.27 -62.63 58.32
C ILE A 375 -3.77 -62.91 58.28
N LYS A 376 -3.00 -62.46 59.28
CA LYS A 376 -1.56 -62.73 59.39
C LYS A 376 -1.23 -64.22 59.43
N LEU A 377 -2.01 -64.99 60.19
CA LEU A 377 -1.81 -66.43 60.31
C LEU A 377 -2.10 -67.16 58.98
N LYS A 378 -3.15 -66.75 58.25
CA LYS A 378 -3.42 -67.26 56.90
C LYS A 378 -2.27 -66.93 55.94
N GLU A 379 -1.76 -65.70 55.93
CA GLU A 379 -0.62 -65.30 55.08
C GLU A 379 0.66 -66.13 55.34
N GLN A 380 0.92 -66.53 56.59
CA GLN A 380 2.08 -67.37 56.94
C GLN A 380 1.88 -68.87 56.66
N LEU A 381 0.66 -69.38 56.84
CA LEU A 381 0.35 -70.80 56.67
C LEU A 381 0.21 -71.21 55.21
N PHE A 382 -0.32 -70.34 54.35
CA PHE A 382 -0.52 -70.65 52.93
C PHE A 382 0.77 -71.10 52.21
N PRO A 383 1.92 -70.39 52.31
CA PRO A 383 3.19 -70.83 51.71
C PRO A 383 3.72 -72.14 52.31
N THR A 384 3.44 -72.43 53.58
CA THR A 384 3.94 -73.64 54.25
C THR A 384 3.12 -74.87 53.85
N ILE A 385 1.79 -74.72 53.78
CA ILE A 385 0.85 -75.82 53.45
C ILE A 385 0.82 -76.09 51.94
N PHE A 386 0.95 -75.05 51.11
CA PHE A 386 0.81 -75.14 49.65
C PHE A 386 2.12 -74.91 48.88
N GLY A 387 3.16 -74.37 49.53
CA GLY A 387 4.44 -74.03 48.90
C GLY A 387 5.64 -74.88 49.31
N ASN A 388 5.53 -75.73 50.35
CA ASN A 388 6.63 -76.60 50.81
C ASN A 388 6.32 -78.11 50.63
N ASN A 389 6.54 -78.56 49.40
CA ASN A 389 7.14 -79.85 49.03
C ASN A 389 7.71 -79.64 47.62
N THR A 390 8.91 -79.10 47.42
CA THR A 390 10.17 -79.85 47.51
C THR A 390 10.00 -81.36 47.72
N ALA A 391 10.49 -82.11 46.73
CA ALA A 391 11.51 -83.12 46.97
C ALA A 391 11.34 -83.97 48.24
N SER A 392 10.49 -84.98 48.17
CA SER A 392 10.99 -86.30 48.56
C SER A 392 11.75 -86.82 47.36
N GLU A 393 13.07 -86.68 47.42
CA GLU A 393 14.01 -87.58 46.77
C GLU A 393 13.53 -89.01 47.01
N LEU A 394 12.75 -89.55 46.07
CA LEU A 394 12.88 -90.95 45.76
C LEU A 394 14.25 -91.07 45.09
N ASN A 395 15.25 -91.34 45.91
CA ASN A 395 16.41 -92.10 45.50
C ASN A 395 15.90 -93.36 44.79
N LEU A 396 15.64 -93.24 43.49
CA LEU A 396 15.26 -94.35 42.62
C LEU A 396 16.44 -95.31 42.37
N ASN A 397 17.57 -95.08 43.05
CA ASN A 397 18.71 -95.98 43.15
C ASN A 397 18.69 -96.86 44.41
N GLU A 398 17.66 -96.76 45.26
CA GLU A 398 17.48 -97.65 46.43
C GLU A 398 16.27 -98.60 46.29
N ALA A 399 15.75 -98.74 45.06
CA ALA A 399 14.79 -99.78 44.67
C ALA A 399 15.46 -101.02 44.04
N LEU A 400 16.79 -101.13 44.11
CA LEU A 400 17.56 -102.28 43.62
C LEU A 400 18.68 -102.74 44.57
N ASP A 401 18.59 -102.44 45.88
CA ASP A 401 19.53 -103.01 46.86
C ASP A 401 18.82 -103.62 48.08
N VAL A 402 17.71 -104.33 47.82
CA VAL A 402 17.59 -105.62 48.47
C VAL A 402 18.44 -106.55 47.62
N LYS A 403 19.74 -106.61 47.95
CA LYS A 403 20.51 -107.85 47.96
C LYS A 403 19.65 -108.95 48.58
N ILE A 404 18.78 -109.53 47.77
CA ILE A 404 18.45 -110.94 47.87
C ILE A 404 19.64 -111.68 47.24
N ASP A 405 20.83 -111.43 47.78
CA ASP A 405 22.07 -112.16 47.48
C ASP A 405 21.85 -113.67 47.73
N ASN A 406 20.84 -114.02 48.53
CA ASN A 406 20.46 -115.38 48.79
C ASN A 406 19.30 -115.94 47.94
N ILE A 407 18.80 -115.29 46.88
CA ILE A 407 18.04 -116.06 45.86
C ILE A 407 19.04 -116.79 44.98
N ASN A 408 20.14 -116.14 44.60
CA ASN A 408 21.20 -116.81 43.86
C ASN A 408 22.01 -117.77 44.74
N ASP A 409 22.21 -117.48 46.04
CA ASP A 409 22.77 -118.49 46.96
C ASP A 409 21.75 -119.55 47.38
N LEU A 410 20.44 -119.28 47.41
CA LEU A 410 19.45 -120.36 47.49
C LEU A 410 19.52 -121.22 46.23
N LEU A 411 19.47 -120.62 45.04
CA LEU A 411 19.54 -121.35 43.77
C LEU A 411 20.85 -122.13 43.66
N LYS A 412 21.97 -121.60 44.17
CA LYS A 412 23.25 -122.31 44.30
C LYS A 412 23.16 -123.45 45.30
N LEU A 413 22.68 -123.24 46.52
CA LEU A 413 22.49 -124.30 47.51
C LEU A 413 21.57 -125.41 46.99
N LEU A 414 20.47 -125.03 46.32
CA LEU A 414 19.55 -125.95 45.69
C LEU A 414 20.20 -126.71 44.52
N SER A 415 21.04 -126.04 43.72
CA SER A 415 21.79 -126.68 42.63
C SER A 415 22.92 -127.59 43.12
N GLU A 416 23.64 -127.22 44.19
CA GLU A 416 24.68 -128.04 44.80
C GLU A 416 24.10 -129.27 45.47
N ILE A 417 22.93 -129.12 46.11
CA ILE A 417 22.25 -130.26 46.69
C ILE A 417 21.71 -131.19 45.61
N VAL A 418 21.09 -130.68 44.54
CA VAL A 418 20.65 -131.49 43.40
C VAL A 418 21.84 -132.15 42.68
N GLY A 419 23.00 -131.48 42.62
CA GLY A 419 24.24 -132.00 42.05
C GLY A 419 24.86 -133.15 42.85
N LYS A 420 24.78 -133.12 44.19
CA LYS A 420 25.26 -134.20 45.06
C LYS A 420 24.34 -135.43 45.13
N ILE A 421 23.12 -135.36 44.59
CA ILE A 421 22.18 -136.50 44.52
C ILE A 421 22.37 -137.32 43.22
N LYS A 422 23.08 -136.76 42.24
CA LYS A 422 23.44 -137.46 40.98
C LYS A 422 24.83 -138.10 40.99
N SER A 423 25.50 -138.13 42.15
CA SER A 423 26.77 -138.83 42.40
C SER A 423 26.59 -139.96 43.40
#